data_AF-A0A6L7KP61-F1
#
_entry.id   AF-A0A6L7KP61-F1
#
_cell.length_a   1.000
_cell.length_b   1.000
_cell.length_c   1.000
_cell.angle_alpha   90.00
_cell.angle_beta   90.00
_cell.angle_gamma   90.00
#
_symmetry.space_group_name_H-M   'P 1'
#
loop_
_entity.id
_entity.type
_entity.pdbx_description
1 polymer ?
#
loop_
_entity_poly.entity_id
_entity_poly.type
_entity_poly.pdbx_seq_one_letter_code
_entity_poly.pdbx_strand_id
1 'polypeptide(L)'
;MIELGLGIVALLLLAGLGFPLGFSLLAVGSAGFALNHPRGMDAAMTVAGQQILELAANFQFAVLPLFMLMGVFVTKSGIADNMYDVASK
;
A
#
# COMPACT_ATOMS: atom_id res chain seq x y z
N MET A 1 -16.62 9.65 21.86
CA MET A 1 -16.77 8.19 21.66
C MET A 1 -17.66 7.86 20.46
N ILE A 2 -18.78 8.55 20.26
CA ILE A 2 -19.71 8.32 19.13
C ILE A 2 -19.05 8.63 17.76
N GLU A 3 -18.24 9.70 17.67
CA GLU A 3 -17.45 10.07 16.49
C GLU A 3 -16.59 8.91 15.95
N LEU A 4 -15.94 8.17 16.85
CA LEU A 4 -15.09 7.02 16.48
C LEU A 4 -15.91 5.87 15.91
N GLY A 5 -17.11 5.65 16.47
CA GLY A 5 -18.05 4.65 15.96
C GLY A 5 -18.58 4.99 14.57
N LEU A 6 -18.87 6.27 14.30
CA LEU A 6 -19.26 6.75 12.97
C LEU A 6 -18.16 6.55 11.93
N GLY A 7 -16.90 6.84 12.29
CA GLY A 7 -15.75 6.59 11.42
C GLY A 7 -15.61 5.11 11.05
N ILE A 8 -15.75 4.21 12.03
CA ILE A 8 -15.66 2.75 11.79
C ILE A 8 -16.79 2.27 10.89
N VAL A 9 -18.03 2.72 11.13
CA VAL A 9 -19.18 2.33 10.28
C VAL A 9 -19.00 2.84 8.85
N ALA A 10 -18.56 4.08 8.65
CA ALA A 10 -18.29 4.63 7.33
C ALA A 10 -17.19 3.84 6.59
N LEU A 11 -16.12 3.45 7.30
CA LEU A 11 -15.02 2.67 6.74
C LEU A 11 -15.50 1.26 6.33
N LEU A 12 -16.30 0.60 7.17
CA LEU A 12 -16.87 -0.71 6.89
C LEU A 12 -17.85 -0.68 5.70
N LEU A 13 -18.64 0.38 5.55
CA LEU A 13 -19.51 0.55 4.38
C LEU A 13 -18.69 0.73 3.09
N LEU A 14 -17.68 1.59 3.10
CA LEU A 14 -16.81 1.79 1.94
C LEU A 14 -16.06 0.51 1.54
N ALA A 15 -15.54 -0.22 2.53
CA ALA A 15 -14.92 -1.52 2.31
C ALA A 15 -15.90 -2.57 1.76
N GLY A 16 -17.14 -2.60 2.29
CA GLY A 16 -18.19 -3.51 1.87
C GLY A 16 -18.69 -3.28 0.44
N LEU A 17 -18.62 -2.04 -0.06
CA LEU A 17 -18.91 -1.71 -1.47
C LEU A 17 -17.81 -2.15 -2.45
N GLY A 18 -16.72 -2.76 -1.98
CA GLY A 18 -15.60 -3.20 -2.82
C GLY A 18 -14.62 -2.08 -3.14
N PHE A 19 -14.68 -0.94 -2.44
CA PHE A 19 -13.67 0.11 -2.58
C PHE A 19 -12.35 -0.37 -1.97
N PRO A 20 -11.19 -0.08 -2.59
CA PRO A 20 -9.92 -0.56 -2.06
C PRO A 20 -9.67 0.00 -0.66
N LEU A 21 -9.44 -0.90 0.29
CA LEU A 21 -9.33 -0.61 1.73
C LEU A 21 -8.35 0.54 2.04
N GLY A 22 -7.22 0.60 1.32
CA GLY A 22 -6.22 1.67 1.51
C GLY A 22 -6.78 3.07 1.24
N PHE A 23 -7.59 3.24 0.19
CA PHE A 23 -8.24 4.52 -0.10
C PHE A 23 -9.36 4.82 0.89
N SER A 24 -10.12 3.81 1.33
CA SER A 24 -11.13 3.97 2.37
C SER A 24 -10.51 4.44 3.69
N LEU A 25 -9.37 3.86 4.08
CA LEU A 25 -8.59 4.24 5.26
C LEU A 25 -8.07 5.68 5.18
N LEU A 26 -7.48 6.06 4.03
CA LEU A 26 -7.01 7.42 3.83
C LEU A 26 -8.15 8.44 3.84
N ALA A 27 -9.27 8.15 3.17
CA ALA A 27 -10.41 9.06 3.09
C ALA A 27 -11.11 9.24 4.44
N VAL A 28 -11.43 8.15 5.13
CA VAL A 28 -12.12 8.21 6.43
C VAL A 28 -11.19 8.76 7.52
N GLY A 29 -9.90 8.40 7.50
CA GLY A 29 -8.91 8.92 8.42
C GLY A 29 -8.69 10.43 8.25
N SER A 30 -8.41 10.88 7.02
CA SER A 30 -8.20 12.32 6.74
C SER A 30 -9.46 13.15 7.02
N ALA A 31 -10.65 12.66 6.64
CA ALA A 31 -11.92 13.32 6.94
C ALA A 31 -12.20 13.39 8.45
N GLY A 32 -11.92 12.32 9.19
CA GLY A 32 -12.05 12.29 10.65
C GLY A 32 -11.15 13.31 11.33
N PHE A 33 -9.87 13.39 10.93
CA PHE A 33 -8.92 14.39 11.44
C PHE A 33 -9.29 15.83 11.05
N ALA A 34 -9.78 16.04 9.83
CA ALA A 34 -10.17 17.36 9.34
C ALA A 34 -11.39 17.93 10.09
N LEU A 35 -12.35 17.08 10.45
CA LEU A 35 -13.59 17.49 11.13
C LEU A 35 -13.44 17.62 12.65
N ASN A 36 -12.60 16.79 13.28
CA ASN A 36 -12.49 16.74 14.75
C ASN A 36 -11.38 17.62 15.33
N HIS A 37 -10.44 18.13 14.53
CA HIS A 37 -9.28 18.86 15.06
C HIS A 37 -9.38 20.39 14.84
N PRO A 38 -9.06 21.24 15.84
CA PRO A 38 -9.17 22.71 15.74
C PRO A 38 -8.29 23.38 14.68
N ARG A 39 -7.29 22.66 14.15
CA ARG A 39 -6.38 23.08 13.06
C ARG A 39 -6.54 22.19 11.82
N GLY A 40 -7.74 21.58 11.68
CA GLY A 40 -7.93 20.25 11.10
C GLY A 40 -7.47 20.01 9.67
N MET A 41 -7.48 21.01 8.80
CA MET A 41 -7.15 20.76 7.39
C MET A 41 -5.66 20.52 7.16
N ASP A 42 -4.78 21.31 7.78
CA ASP A 42 -3.32 21.20 7.58
C ASP A 42 -2.74 19.94 8.25
N ALA A 43 -3.23 19.62 9.45
CA ALA A 43 -2.81 18.41 10.16
C ALA A 43 -3.31 17.14 9.44
N ALA A 44 -4.56 17.14 8.94
CA ALA A 44 -5.09 16.00 8.19
C ALA A 44 -4.32 15.75 6.88
N MET A 45 -3.96 16.81 6.16
CA MET A 45 -3.19 16.70 4.92
C MET A 45 -1.77 16.21 5.17
N THR A 46 -1.15 16.67 6.25
CA THR A 46 0.19 16.21 6.65
C THR A 46 0.19 14.71 6.98
N VAL A 47 -0.75 14.27 7.80
CA VAL A 47 -0.89 12.85 8.19
C VAL A 47 -1.22 11.98 6.98
N ALA A 48 -2.13 12.42 6.10
CA ALA A 48 -2.45 11.69 4.87
C ALA A 48 -1.23 11.55 3.95
N GLY A 49 -0.44 12.62 3.79
CA GLY A 49 0.80 12.60 3.01
C GLY A 49 1.85 11.65 3.58
N GLN A 50 2.04 11.66 4.90
CA GLN A 50 2.96 10.74 5.58
C GLN A 50 2.54 9.28 5.39
N GLN A 51 1.25 8.97 5.57
CA GLN A 51 0.73 7.60 5.40
C GLN A 51 0.97 7.05 3.99
N ILE A 52 0.80 7.88 2.96
CA ILE A 52 1.07 7.51 1.57
C ILE A 52 2.56 7.23 1.37
N LEU A 53 3.44 8.09 1.90
CA LEU A 53 4.89 7.91 1.80
C LEU A 53 5.35 6.64 2.53
N GLU A 54 4.85 6.36 3.72
CA GLU A 54 5.16 5.12 4.45
C GLU A 54 4.71 3.88 3.69
N LEU A 55 3.54 3.93 3.05
CA LEU A 55 3.05 2.83 2.24
C LEU A 55 3.90 2.62 0.99
N ALA A 56 4.30 3.70 0.31
CA ALA A 56 5.17 3.65 -0.87
C ALA A 56 6.59 3.20 -0.52
N ALA A 57 7.11 3.60 0.64
CA ALA A 57 8.43 3.21 1.14
C ALA A 57 8.43 1.84 1.83
N ASN A 58 7.30 1.12 1.83
CA ASN A 58 7.21 -0.16 2.50
C ASN A 58 7.99 -1.24 1.72
N PHE A 59 9.00 -1.81 2.37
CA PHE A 59 9.87 -2.84 1.78
C PHE A 59 9.11 -4.04 1.21
N GLN A 60 7.92 -4.37 1.73
CA GLN A 60 7.11 -5.50 1.28
C GLN A 60 6.62 -5.29 -0.16
N PHE A 61 6.31 -4.05 -0.55
CA PHE A 61 5.95 -3.74 -1.94
C PHE A 61 7.17 -3.73 -2.86
N ALA A 62 8.39 -3.57 -2.33
CA ALA A 62 9.63 -3.64 -3.11
C ALA A 62 10.09 -5.08 -3.39
N VAL A 63 9.68 -6.06 -2.56
CA VAL A 63 10.04 -7.47 -2.75
C VAL A 63 9.49 -8.01 -4.09
N LEU A 64 8.23 -7.69 -4.44
CA LEU A 64 7.59 -8.20 -5.66
C LEU A 64 8.30 -7.74 -6.95
N PRO A 65 8.57 -6.44 -7.17
CA PRO A 65 9.35 -5.95 -8.30
C PRO A 65 10.77 -6.52 -8.34
N LEU A 66 11.45 -6.62 -7.18
CA LEU A 66 12.81 -7.14 -7.13
C LEU A 66 12.86 -8.63 -7.49
N PHE A 67 11.87 -9.40 -7.03
CA PHE A 67 11.69 -10.81 -7.42
C PHE A 67 11.46 -10.95 -8.93
N MET A 68 10.58 -10.13 -9.51
CA MET A 68 10.37 -10.12 -10.96
C MET A 68 11.64 -9.70 -11.72
N LEU A 69 12.37 -8.70 -11.23
CA LEU A 69 13.63 -8.24 -11.83
C LEU A 69 14.67 -9.36 -11.83
N MET A 70 14.80 -10.08 -10.72
CA MET A 70 15.65 -11.26 -10.63
C MET A 70 15.25 -12.32 -11.68
N GLY A 71 13.95 -12.64 -11.80
CA GLY A 71 13.46 -13.58 -12.81
C GLY A 71 13.81 -13.16 -14.24
N VAL A 72 13.65 -11.87 -14.56
CA VAL A 72 14.03 -11.31 -15.87
C VAL A 72 15.53 -11.43 -16.10
N PHE A 73 16.37 -11.13 -15.09
CA PHE A 73 17.83 -11.26 -15.22
C PHE A 73 18.28 -12.69 -15.45
N VAL A 74 17.72 -13.68 -14.74
CA VAL A 74 18.05 -15.10 -14.92
C VAL A 74 17.67 -15.59 -16.32
N THR A 75 16.53 -15.13 -16.84
CA THR A 75 16.06 -15.52 -18.18
C THR A 75 16.87 -14.84 -19.28
N LYS A 76 17.22 -13.56 -19.11
CA LYS A 76 17.98 -12.77 -20.11
C LYS A 76 19.48 -13.08 -20.14
N SER A 77 20.06 -13.52 -19.03
CA SER A 77 21.50 -13.84 -18.95
C SER A 77 21.84 -15.22 -19.54
N GLY A 78 20.84 -16.03 -19.92
CA GLY A 78 21.06 -17.40 -20.39
C GLY A 78 21.62 -18.33 -19.31
N ILE A 79 21.64 -17.90 -18.03
CA ILE A 79 22.10 -18.74 -16.91
C ILE A 79 21.23 -19.97 -16.77
N ALA A 80 19.91 -19.85 -16.99
CA ALA A 80 19.00 -20.99 -16.98
C ALA A 80 19.39 -22.07 -18.02
N ASP A 81 19.72 -21.65 -19.25
CA ASP A 81 20.14 -22.56 -20.33
C ASP A 81 21.51 -23.17 -20.04
N ASN A 82 22.48 -22.37 -19.58
CA ASN A 82 23.81 -22.86 -19.21
C ASN A 82 23.76 -23.88 -18.05
N MET A 83 22.86 -23.67 -17.08
CA MET A 83 22.66 -24.63 -15.99
C MET A 83 22.00 -25.92 -16.47
N TYR A 84 21.09 -25.83 -17.45
CA TYR A 84 20.45 -27.00 -18.06
C TYR A 84 21.45 -27.85 -18.88
N ASP A 85 22.31 -27.20 -19.66
CA ASP A 85 23.37 -27.87 -20.43
C ASP A 85 24.42 -28.55 -19.54
N VAL A 86 24.76 -27.96 -18.38
CA VAL A 86 25.68 -28.57 -17.41
C VAL A 86 25.03 -29.74 -16.68
N ALA A 87 23.74 -29.64 -16.32
CA ALA A 87 23.04 -30.70 -15.60
C ALA A 87 22.66 -31.90 -16.48
N SER A 88 22.53 -31.71 -17.79
CA SER A 88 22.18 -32.76 -18.76
C SER A 88 23.38 -33.56 -19.29
N LYS A 89 24.59 -33.26 -18.80
CA LYS A 89 25.85 -33.89 -19.18
C LYS A 89 26.43 -34.70 -18.02
#